data_AF-A0A4S4DA48-F1
#
_entry.id   AF-A0A4S4DA48-F1
#
_cell.length_a   1.000
_cell.length_b   1.000
_cell.length_c   1.000
_cell.angle_alpha   90.00
_cell.angle_beta   90.00
_cell.angle_gamma   90.00
#
_symmetry.space_group_name_H-M   'P 1'
#
loop_
_entity.id
_entity.type
_entity.pdbx_description
1 polymer ?
#
loop_
_entity_poly.entity_id
_entity_poly.type
_entity_poly.pdbx_seq_one_letter_code
_entity_poly.pdbx_strand_id
1 'polypeptide(L)'
;MLSRIAKFQTFEDTLEAFERMEKNIFVGRKFGTDEFNVLLTAFCTQRQMKEARSVFNRMHPRFSPNTKTMNILLLGFKESGCFSDGLRLLTEMEGVNCLPTIETITTLIHGAGVARDIAKARELFEEFPMRNLRPDTGAYNALLSSLVRCRDMESATGLMDEMEEKGIEHDNITYHTMFFGLMKSKNLDSVSELFDKMTKENFVPKTRTVVMLMKFFCANYQPDLGLNLWGYLLERGRCQHGHALDLLATSLCSHGKVQEAFECSKQMLERGRHVSEAVFRMLERFLLQAGDTEKLRTLDVMIKRLQNILPPSRGHATGILYPTKMD
;
A
#
# COMPACT_ATOMS: atom_id res chain seq x y z
N MET A 1 23.50 6.34 14.87
CA MET A 1 24.20 5.86 16.08
C MET A 1 23.21 5.58 17.20
N LEU A 2 22.47 6.58 17.71
CA LEU A 2 21.50 6.41 18.81
C LEU A 2 20.45 5.31 18.59
N SER A 3 19.81 5.21 17.42
CA SER A 3 18.84 4.13 17.15
C SER A 3 19.47 2.73 17.24
N ARG A 4 20.77 2.59 16.94
CA ARG A 4 21.50 1.32 17.12
C ARG A 4 21.81 1.07 18.59
N ILE A 5 22.13 2.11 19.36
CA ILE A 5 22.36 2.01 20.81
C ILE A 5 21.04 1.64 21.51
N ALA A 6 19.96 2.36 21.25
CA ALA A 6 18.61 2.08 21.77
C ALA A 6 18.14 0.65 21.44
N LYS A 7 18.55 0.10 20.28
CA LYS A 7 18.23 -1.26 19.87
C LYS A 7 18.95 -2.36 20.67
N PHE A 8 20.18 -2.11 21.13
CA PHE A 8 21.06 -3.14 21.67
C PHE A 8 21.55 -2.89 23.10
N GLN A 9 21.29 -1.71 23.66
CA GLN A 9 21.72 -1.28 24.98
C GLN A 9 20.53 -0.76 25.80
N THR A 10 20.78 -0.43 27.06
CA THR A 10 19.72 0.01 27.97
C THR A 10 19.28 1.45 27.68
N PHE A 11 18.14 1.83 28.28
CA PHE A 11 17.63 3.21 28.27
C PHE A 11 18.69 4.20 28.78
N GLU A 12 19.34 3.90 29.90
CA GLU A 12 20.36 4.77 30.49
C GLU A 12 21.63 4.84 29.63
N ASP A 13 22.07 3.74 29.02
CA ASP A 13 23.22 3.75 28.10
C ASP A 13 22.96 4.66 26.89
N THR A 14 21.73 4.68 26.39
CA THR A 14 21.32 5.53 25.27
C THR A 14 21.31 7.01 25.67
N LEU A 15 20.88 7.33 26.89
CA LEU A 15 20.94 8.70 27.43
C LEU A 15 22.37 9.15 27.70
N GLU A 16 23.20 8.27 28.27
CA GLU A 16 24.61 8.57 28.50
C GLU A 16 25.34 8.78 27.17
N ALA A 17 25.05 7.96 26.15
CA ALA A 17 25.57 8.17 24.81
C ALA A 17 25.14 9.52 24.23
N PHE A 18 23.91 9.97 24.47
CA PHE A 18 23.43 11.29 24.07
C PHE A 18 24.20 12.42 24.76
N GLU A 19 24.41 12.33 26.08
CA GLU A 19 25.20 13.30 26.82
C GLU A 19 26.67 13.32 26.40
N ARG A 20 27.27 12.14 26.16
CA ARG A 20 28.64 12.02 25.65
C ARG A 20 28.78 12.64 24.27
N MET A 21 27.77 12.53 23.40
CA MET A 21 27.78 13.20 22.10
C MET A 21 27.84 14.72 22.26
N GLU A 22 27.06 15.29 23.17
CA GLU A 22 27.06 16.73 23.43
C GLU A 22 28.37 17.21 24.06
N LYS A 23 28.86 16.51 25.09
CA LYS A 23 30.01 16.94 25.89
C LYS A 23 31.36 16.66 25.21
N ASN A 24 31.48 15.54 24.50
CA ASN A 24 32.79 15.02 24.07
C ASN A 24 32.97 14.99 22.54
N ILE A 25 31.90 14.84 21.76
CA ILE A 25 32.00 14.73 20.30
C ILE A 25 31.74 16.08 19.63
N PHE A 26 30.64 16.74 19.99
CA PHE A 26 30.26 18.04 19.45
C PHE A 26 30.60 19.17 20.41
N VAL A 27 31.85 19.17 20.90
CA VAL A 27 32.34 20.15 21.88
C VAL A 27 32.10 21.58 21.37
N GLY A 28 31.41 22.40 22.17
CA GLY A 28 31.08 23.79 21.83
C GLY A 28 29.77 23.99 21.05
N ARG A 29 29.11 22.91 20.57
CA ARG A 29 27.77 22.98 19.99
C ARG A 29 26.72 22.73 21.07
N LYS A 30 25.86 23.71 21.32
CA LYS A 30 24.71 23.54 22.23
C LYS A 30 23.63 22.73 21.52
N PHE A 31 23.24 21.59 22.09
CA PHE A 31 22.12 20.83 21.54
C PHE A 31 20.81 21.60 21.66
N GLY A 32 19.91 21.36 20.73
CA GLY A 32 18.57 21.95 20.70
C GLY A 32 17.49 20.90 20.45
N THR A 33 16.32 21.37 20.04
CA THR A 33 15.15 20.53 19.79
C THR A 33 15.38 19.51 18.68
N ASP A 34 16.28 19.76 17.73
CA ASP A 34 16.60 18.79 16.66
C ASP A 34 17.35 17.56 17.19
N GLU A 35 18.35 17.74 18.05
CA GLU A 35 19.05 16.61 18.68
C GLU A 35 18.11 15.84 19.62
N PHE A 36 17.22 16.54 20.33
CA PHE A 36 16.14 15.91 21.10
C PHE A 36 15.22 15.05 20.22
N ASN A 37 14.81 15.57 19.06
CA ASN A 37 13.99 14.83 18.08
C ASN A 37 14.70 13.56 17.56
N VAL A 38 16.03 13.60 17.39
CA VAL A 38 16.82 12.41 17.01
C VAL A 38 16.79 11.35 18.12
N LEU A 39 16.93 11.76 19.37
CA LEU A 39 16.86 10.85 20.52
C LEU A 39 15.47 10.22 20.65
N LEU A 40 14.40 11.00 20.54
CA LEU A 40 13.03 10.47 20.54
C LEU A 40 12.78 9.50 19.39
N THR A 41 13.21 9.86 18.18
CA THR A 41 13.09 9.00 17.00
C THR A 41 13.81 7.67 17.22
N ALA A 42 14.95 7.66 17.92
CA ALA A 42 15.68 6.43 18.23
C ALA A 42 14.84 5.42 19.03
N PHE A 43 14.09 5.88 20.04
CA PHE A 43 13.21 5.01 20.84
C PHE A 43 11.91 4.65 20.11
N CYS A 44 11.27 5.62 19.43
CA CYS A 44 10.05 5.38 18.66
C CYS A 44 10.27 4.33 17.56
N THR A 45 11.39 4.41 16.82
CA THR A 45 11.72 3.44 15.75
C THR A 45 11.97 2.02 16.26
N GLN A 46 12.32 1.86 17.55
CA GLN A 46 12.43 0.55 18.20
C GLN A 46 11.14 0.11 18.90
N ARG A 47 10.03 0.85 18.73
CA ARG A 47 8.73 0.62 19.38
C ARG A 47 8.78 0.65 20.92
N GLN A 48 9.81 1.29 21.47
CA GLN A 48 10.03 1.49 22.91
C GLN A 48 9.27 2.74 23.39
N MET A 49 7.94 2.70 23.33
CA MET A 49 7.12 3.91 23.57
C MET A 49 7.08 4.35 25.04
N LYS A 50 7.27 3.44 25.99
CA LYS A 50 7.36 3.80 27.42
C LYS A 50 8.63 4.61 27.68
N GLU A 51 9.74 4.17 27.09
CA GLU A 51 11.04 4.82 27.13
C GLU A 51 11.00 6.15 26.37
N ALA A 52 10.41 6.20 25.18
CA ALA A 52 10.23 7.44 24.42
C ALA A 52 9.44 8.50 25.23
N ARG A 53 8.39 8.08 25.95
CA ARG A 53 7.64 8.97 26.85
C ARG A 53 8.48 9.44 28.04
N SER A 54 9.29 8.54 28.61
CA SER A 54 10.24 8.89 29.68
C SER A 54 11.28 9.91 29.20
N VAL A 55 11.84 9.71 28.01
CA VAL A 55 12.76 10.69 27.36
C VAL A 55 12.05 12.03 27.18
N PHE A 56 10.83 12.04 26.63
CA PHE A 56 10.08 13.28 26.44
C PHE A 56 9.91 14.05 27.77
N ASN A 57 9.44 13.36 28.82
CA ASN A 57 9.25 13.95 30.14
C ASN A 57 10.55 14.51 30.75
N ARG A 58 11.68 13.82 30.56
CA ARG A 58 12.99 14.25 31.09
C ARG A 58 13.61 15.41 30.30
N MET A 59 13.33 15.48 29.00
CA MET A 59 14.04 16.36 28.07
C MET A 59 13.26 17.62 27.70
N HIS A 60 11.92 17.60 27.76
CA HIS A 60 11.11 18.79 27.44
C HIS A 60 11.43 20.05 28.28
N PRO A 61 11.86 19.97 29.57
CA PRO A 61 12.22 21.16 30.32
C PRO A 61 13.49 21.82 29.78
N ARG A 62 14.36 21.01 29.15
CA ARG A 62 15.63 21.45 28.56
C ARG A 62 15.49 21.87 27.10
N PHE A 63 14.66 21.16 26.35
CA PHE A 63 14.43 21.37 24.93
C PHE A 63 12.93 21.59 24.69
N SER A 64 12.55 22.83 24.38
CA SER A 64 11.15 23.16 24.10
C SER A 64 10.63 22.28 22.95
N PRO A 65 9.61 21.44 23.21
CA PRO A 65 9.00 20.62 22.16
C PRO A 65 8.41 21.50 21.08
N ASN A 66 8.49 21.05 19.84
CA ASN A 66 7.80 21.67 18.73
C ASN A 66 6.87 20.66 18.05
N THR A 67 6.17 21.10 17.00
CA THR A 67 5.28 20.25 16.20
C THR A 67 5.96 18.97 15.70
N LYS A 68 7.25 19.03 15.34
CA LYS A 68 8.02 17.85 14.89
C LYS A 68 8.24 16.86 16.03
N THR A 69 8.55 17.34 17.24
CA THR A 69 8.67 16.51 18.45
C THR A 69 7.38 15.74 18.72
N MET A 70 6.24 16.45 18.64
CA MET A 70 4.93 15.85 18.86
C MET A 70 4.54 14.85 17.77
N ASN A 71 4.79 15.17 16.49
CA ASN A 71 4.54 14.25 15.38
C ASN A 71 5.40 12.97 15.47
N ILE A 72 6.64 13.03 15.97
CA ILE A 72 7.49 11.85 16.20
C ILE A 72 6.84 10.91 17.23
N LEU A 73 6.39 11.46 18.36
CA LEU A 73 5.70 10.67 19.39
C LEU A 73 4.39 10.10 18.88
N LEU A 74 3.62 10.89 18.12
CA LEU A 74 2.36 10.47 17.55
C LEU A 74 2.54 9.31 16.56
N LEU A 75 3.56 9.39 15.70
CA LEU A 75 3.92 8.29 14.80
C LEU A 75 4.32 7.03 15.59
N GLY A 76 5.10 7.19 16.66
CA GLY A 76 5.44 6.09 17.56
C GLY A 76 4.20 5.44 18.20
N PHE A 77 3.25 6.23 18.68
CA PHE A 77 1.99 5.72 19.24
C PHE A 77 1.13 5.02 18.18
N LYS A 78 1.08 5.55 16.94
CA LYS A 78 0.41 4.93 15.80
C LYS A 78 1.01 3.54 15.51
N GLU A 79 2.34 3.40 15.47
CA GLU A 79 3.02 2.14 15.20
C GLU A 79 2.89 1.11 16.33
N SER A 80 2.76 1.57 17.57
CA SER A 80 2.52 0.74 18.76
C SER A 80 1.05 0.41 19.01
N GLY A 81 0.11 1.02 18.27
CA GLY A 81 -1.34 0.83 18.46
C GLY A 81 -1.91 1.51 19.71
N CYS A 82 -1.17 2.43 20.33
CA CYS A 82 -1.56 3.14 21.55
C CYS A 82 -2.38 4.40 21.24
N PHE A 83 -3.57 4.22 20.66
CA PHE A 83 -4.41 5.34 20.19
C PHE A 83 -4.79 6.33 21.30
N SER A 84 -5.12 5.84 22.51
CA SER A 84 -5.48 6.68 23.66
C SER A 84 -4.36 7.63 24.07
N ASP A 85 -3.10 7.19 24.02
CA ASP A 85 -1.94 8.04 24.30
C ASP A 85 -1.72 9.08 23.21
N GLY A 86 -2.04 8.75 21.95
CA GLY A 86 -2.07 9.72 20.85
C GLY A 86 -3.09 10.85 21.07
N LEU A 87 -4.30 10.53 21.54
CA LEU A 87 -5.30 11.55 21.87
C LEU A 87 -4.85 12.44 23.03
N ARG A 88 -4.26 11.86 24.07
CA ARG A 88 -3.68 12.64 25.18
C ARG A 88 -2.58 13.58 24.69
N LEU A 89 -1.74 13.11 23.77
CA LEU A 89 -0.69 13.92 23.17
C LEU A 89 -1.25 15.12 22.39
N LEU A 90 -2.40 14.98 21.72
CA LEU A 90 -3.06 16.10 21.05
C LEU A 90 -3.43 17.21 22.07
N THR A 91 -4.02 16.84 23.20
CA THR A 91 -4.36 17.80 24.27
C THR A 91 -3.11 18.42 24.90
N GLU A 92 -2.04 17.63 25.11
CA GLU A 92 -0.76 18.13 25.61
C GLU A 92 -0.12 19.14 24.66
N MET A 93 -0.21 18.86 23.35
CA MET A 93 0.32 19.71 22.28
C MET A 93 -0.35 21.08 22.26
N GLU A 94 -1.67 21.14 22.43
CA GLU A 94 -2.43 22.38 22.58
C GLU A 94 -2.06 23.16 23.85
N GLY A 95 -1.88 22.45 24.97
CA GLY A 95 -1.52 23.05 26.26
C GLY A 95 -0.13 23.73 26.27
N VAL A 96 0.77 23.33 25.37
CA VAL A 96 2.09 23.95 25.20
C VAL A 96 2.16 24.92 24.00
N ASN A 97 1.02 25.36 23.48
CA ASN A 97 0.89 26.24 22.31
C ASN A 97 1.57 25.68 21.03
N CYS A 98 1.68 24.36 20.89
CA CYS A 98 2.07 23.71 19.66
C CYS A 98 0.80 23.44 18.83
N LEU A 99 0.70 24.00 17.63
CA LEU A 99 -0.50 23.83 16.80
C LEU A 99 -0.48 22.50 16.05
N PRO A 100 -1.54 21.68 16.15
CA PRO A 100 -1.69 20.46 15.36
C PRO A 100 -1.64 20.75 13.86
N THR A 101 -1.06 19.81 13.11
CA THR A 101 -0.98 19.88 11.65
C THR A 101 -1.98 18.92 11.01
N ILE A 102 -2.17 19.03 9.70
CA ILE A 102 -2.91 18.04 8.91
C ILE A 102 -2.37 16.63 9.20
N GLU A 103 -1.05 16.44 9.22
CA GLU A 103 -0.43 15.14 9.53
C GLU A 103 -0.80 14.62 10.92
N THR A 104 -0.86 15.51 11.92
CA THR A 104 -1.23 15.18 13.31
C THR A 104 -2.66 14.63 13.35
N ILE A 105 -3.62 15.35 12.78
CA ILE A 105 -5.04 14.95 12.81
C ILE A 105 -5.27 13.71 11.94
N THR A 106 -4.71 13.66 10.72
CA THR A 106 -4.78 12.48 9.83
C THR A 106 -4.26 11.20 10.50
N THR A 107 -3.17 11.31 11.27
CA THR A 107 -2.62 10.17 12.01
C THR A 107 -3.57 9.67 13.10
N LEU A 108 -4.23 10.59 13.82
CA LEU A 108 -5.22 10.25 14.84
C LEU A 108 -6.48 9.63 14.25
N ILE A 109 -6.98 10.14 13.11
CA ILE A 109 -8.12 9.54 12.39
C ILE A 109 -7.78 8.09 12.01
N HIS A 110 -6.60 7.85 11.45
CA HIS A 110 -6.15 6.49 11.15
C HIS A 110 -6.09 5.62 12.41
N GLY A 111 -5.59 6.16 13.52
CA GLY A 111 -5.55 5.49 14.83
C GLY A 111 -6.93 5.10 15.33
N ALA A 112 -7.90 6.03 15.27
CA ALA A 112 -9.30 5.80 15.62
C ALA A 112 -9.91 4.66 14.77
N GLY A 113 -9.62 4.67 13.46
CA GLY A 113 -9.99 3.58 12.56
C GLY A 113 -9.44 2.22 13.01
N VAL A 114 -8.15 2.13 13.37
CA VAL A 114 -7.54 0.89 13.89
C VAL A 114 -8.21 0.44 15.20
N ALA A 115 -8.54 1.38 16.08
CA ALA A 115 -9.29 1.15 17.31
C ALA A 115 -10.79 0.83 17.08
N ARG A 116 -11.26 0.92 15.83
CA ARG A 116 -12.67 0.78 15.42
C ARG A 116 -13.61 1.80 16.06
N ASP A 117 -13.09 2.98 16.39
CA ASP A 117 -13.86 4.11 16.91
C ASP A 117 -14.19 5.08 15.78
N ILE A 118 -15.29 4.79 15.05
CA ILE A 118 -15.75 5.65 13.94
C ILE A 118 -16.16 7.03 14.45
N ALA A 119 -16.80 7.10 15.61
CA ALA A 119 -17.28 8.35 16.19
C ALA A 119 -16.11 9.32 16.38
N LYS A 120 -15.02 8.84 16.98
CA LYS A 120 -13.82 9.64 17.16
C LYS A 120 -13.12 9.98 15.83
N ALA A 121 -13.12 9.07 14.86
CA ALA A 121 -12.57 9.34 13.54
C ALA A 121 -13.31 10.48 12.83
N ARG A 122 -14.66 10.53 12.94
CA ARG A 122 -15.49 11.61 12.38
C ARG A 122 -15.31 12.92 13.13
N GLU A 123 -15.33 12.88 14.47
CA GLU A 123 -15.08 14.06 15.32
C GLU A 123 -13.76 14.74 14.93
N LEU A 124 -12.66 13.96 14.86
CA LEU A 124 -11.35 14.47 14.47
C LEU A 124 -11.33 15.03 13.03
N PHE A 125 -12.14 14.49 12.12
CA PHE A 125 -12.25 15.01 10.76
C PHE A 125 -13.03 16.33 10.71
N GLU A 126 -14.09 16.45 11.50
CA GLU A 126 -14.90 17.66 11.64
C GLU A 126 -14.16 18.79 12.38
N GLU A 127 -13.12 18.47 13.14
CA GLU A 127 -12.24 19.45 13.79
C GLU A 127 -11.32 20.21 12.82
N PHE A 128 -11.10 19.74 11.57
CA PHE A 128 -10.20 20.40 10.61
C PHE A 128 -10.51 21.89 10.43
N PRO A 129 -11.76 22.30 10.07
CA PRO A 129 -12.11 23.71 9.95
C PRO A 129 -11.99 24.49 11.28
N MET A 130 -12.32 23.86 12.41
CA MET A 130 -12.21 24.48 13.74
C MET A 130 -10.75 24.84 14.08
N ARG A 131 -9.80 24.10 13.51
CA ARG A 131 -8.36 24.29 13.66
C ARG A 131 -7.75 25.15 12.55
N ASN A 132 -8.56 25.77 11.69
CA ASN A 132 -8.12 26.48 10.48
C ASN A 132 -7.29 25.60 9.53
N LEU A 133 -7.53 24.28 9.52
CA LEU A 133 -6.91 23.31 8.63
C LEU A 133 -7.89 22.92 7.53
N ARG A 134 -7.37 22.57 6.36
CA ARG A 134 -8.16 21.97 5.27
C ARG A 134 -7.75 20.51 5.12
N PRO A 135 -8.68 19.55 5.15
CA PRO A 135 -8.36 18.15 4.96
C PRO A 135 -7.85 17.94 3.52
N ASP A 136 -6.72 17.26 3.39
CA ASP A 136 -6.15 16.85 2.11
C ASP A 136 -6.57 15.41 1.74
N THR A 137 -6.15 14.93 0.57
CA THR A 137 -6.42 13.56 0.12
C THR A 137 -5.99 12.52 1.17
N GLY A 138 -4.92 12.78 1.93
CA GLY A 138 -4.45 11.92 3.01
C GLY A 138 -5.43 11.82 4.18
N ALA A 139 -5.99 12.96 4.62
CA ALA A 139 -7.02 13.04 5.65
C ALA A 139 -8.30 12.29 5.25
N TYR A 140 -8.79 12.52 4.03
CA TYR A 140 -9.94 11.80 3.47
C TYR A 140 -9.69 10.30 3.41
N ASN A 141 -8.52 9.88 2.91
CA ASN A 141 -8.13 8.47 2.86
C ASN A 141 -8.05 7.82 4.26
N ALA A 142 -7.63 8.56 5.29
CA ALA A 142 -7.62 8.07 6.66
C ALA A 142 -9.04 7.83 7.19
N LEU A 143 -9.98 8.75 6.90
CA LEU A 143 -11.39 8.57 7.29
C LEU A 143 -12.04 7.44 6.48
N LEU A 144 -11.85 7.40 5.16
CA LEU A 144 -12.30 6.29 4.29
C LEU A 144 -11.81 4.93 4.81
N SER A 145 -10.53 4.81 5.13
CA SER A 145 -9.94 3.58 5.71
C SER A 145 -10.59 3.19 7.04
N SER A 146 -10.96 4.18 7.86
CA SER A 146 -11.63 3.97 9.14
C SER A 146 -13.05 3.45 8.95
N LEU A 147 -13.83 4.06 8.05
CA LEU A 147 -15.18 3.63 7.68
C LEU A 147 -15.19 2.21 7.11
N VAL A 148 -14.32 1.93 6.13
CA VAL A 148 -14.18 0.60 5.52
C VAL A 148 -13.80 -0.47 6.54
N ARG A 149 -12.88 -0.17 7.47
CA ARG A 149 -12.47 -1.13 8.52
C ARG A 149 -13.62 -1.46 9.48
N CYS A 150 -14.52 -0.52 9.68
CA CYS A 150 -15.71 -0.68 10.51
C CYS A 150 -16.95 -1.14 9.74
N ARG A 151 -16.80 -1.45 8.44
CA ARG A 151 -17.84 -1.96 7.53
C ARG A 151 -18.97 -0.95 7.24
N ASP A 152 -18.72 0.35 7.44
CA ASP A 152 -19.64 1.42 7.07
C ASP A 152 -19.38 1.85 5.61
N MET A 153 -19.78 0.98 4.66
CA MET A 153 -19.52 1.20 3.23
C MET A 153 -20.40 2.28 2.61
N GLU A 154 -21.60 2.50 3.16
CA GLU A 154 -22.51 3.56 2.72
C GLU A 154 -21.85 4.93 2.94
N SER A 155 -21.38 5.19 4.15
CA SER A 155 -20.66 6.43 4.44
C SER A 155 -19.32 6.53 3.70
N ALA A 156 -18.62 5.41 3.49
CA ALA A 156 -17.37 5.42 2.74
C ALA A 156 -17.60 5.83 1.27
N THR A 157 -18.71 5.38 0.67
CA THR A 157 -19.08 5.76 -0.69
C THR A 157 -19.45 7.24 -0.76
N GLY A 158 -20.32 7.70 0.16
CA GLY A 158 -20.66 9.12 0.25
C GLY A 158 -19.45 10.03 0.49
N LEU A 159 -18.47 9.59 1.28
CA LEU A 159 -17.23 10.34 1.50
C LEU A 159 -16.34 10.38 0.25
N MET A 160 -16.32 9.32 -0.56
CA MET A 160 -15.60 9.33 -1.84
C MET A 160 -16.25 10.28 -2.86
N ASP A 161 -17.58 10.37 -2.86
CA ASP A 161 -18.31 11.32 -3.70
C ASP A 161 -18.12 12.76 -3.21
N GLU A 162 -18.09 13.00 -1.89
CA GLU A 162 -17.76 14.30 -1.29
C GLU A 162 -16.36 14.81 -1.72
N MET A 163 -15.38 13.91 -1.86
CA MET A 163 -14.05 14.28 -2.38
C MET A 163 -14.17 14.87 -3.79
N GLU A 164 -14.98 14.26 -4.65
CA GLU A 164 -15.21 14.71 -6.03
C GLU A 164 -15.91 16.07 -6.06
N GLU A 165 -16.98 16.25 -5.27
CA GLU A 165 -17.70 17.51 -5.13
C GLU A 165 -16.79 18.67 -4.67
N LYS A 166 -15.80 18.36 -3.82
CA LYS A 166 -14.83 19.33 -3.30
C LYS A 166 -13.58 19.48 -4.18
N GLY A 167 -13.50 18.79 -5.30
CA GLY A 167 -12.34 18.84 -6.21
C GLY A 167 -11.07 18.22 -5.63
N ILE A 168 -11.21 17.25 -4.72
CA ILE A 168 -10.11 16.49 -4.12
C ILE A 168 -9.92 15.22 -4.92
N GLU A 169 -8.80 15.13 -5.65
CA GLU A 169 -8.52 13.99 -6.52
C GLU A 169 -8.41 12.67 -5.73
N HIS A 170 -9.03 11.62 -6.27
CA HIS A 170 -8.83 10.26 -5.78
C HIS A 170 -7.44 9.76 -6.16
N ASP A 171 -6.78 9.07 -5.22
CA ASP A 171 -5.47 8.50 -5.45
C ASP A 171 -5.48 6.96 -5.38
N ASN A 172 -4.29 6.37 -5.43
CA ASN A 172 -4.14 4.93 -5.36
C ASN A 172 -4.61 4.35 -4.03
N ILE A 173 -4.53 5.12 -2.94
CA ILE A 173 -4.97 4.71 -1.62
C ILE A 173 -6.50 4.76 -1.56
N THR A 174 -7.13 5.79 -2.14
CA THR A 174 -8.59 5.92 -2.25
C THR A 174 -9.19 4.70 -2.94
N TYR A 175 -8.79 4.44 -4.18
CA TYR A 175 -9.30 3.31 -4.96
C TYR A 175 -9.01 1.95 -4.30
N HIS A 176 -7.79 1.76 -3.79
CA HIS A 176 -7.43 0.50 -3.11
C HIS A 176 -8.31 0.24 -1.88
N THR A 177 -8.59 1.29 -1.10
CA THR A 177 -9.37 1.20 0.14
C THR A 177 -10.82 0.87 -0.17
N MET A 178 -11.40 1.52 -1.18
CA MET A 178 -12.78 1.29 -1.61
C MET A 178 -12.96 -0.10 -2.22
N PHE A 179 -12.09 -0.53 -3.14
CA PHE A 179 -12.12 -1.90 -3.66
C PHE A 179 -11.99 -2.93 -2.53
N PHE A 180 -11.05 -2.75 -1.60
CA PHE A 180 -10.90 -3.66 -0.48
C PHE A 180 -12.15 -3.77 0.39
N GLY A 181 -12.85 -2.66 0.61
CA GLY A 181 -14.12 -2.62 1.33
C GLY A 181 -15.24 -3.36 0.60
N LEU A 182 -15.47 -3.03 -0.67
CA LEU A 182 -16.51 -3.63 -1.51
C LEU A 182 -16.29 -5.13 -1.74
N MET A 183 -15.04 -5.57 -1.88
CA MET A 183 -14.73 -6.99 -1.99
C MET A 183 -15.06 -7.77 -0.71
N LYS A 184 -14.95 -7.13 0.47
CA LYS A 184 -15.32 -7.76 1.74
C LYS A 184 -16.82 -7.91 1.94
N SER A 185 -17.62 -7.03 1.35
CA SER A 185 -19.08 -7.21 1.29
C SER A 185 -19.50 -8.21 0.20
N LYS A 186 -18.55 -8.79 -0.56
CA LYS A 186 -18.79 -9.73 -1.68
C LYS A 186 -19.76 -9.17 -2.73
N ASN A 187 -19.79 -7.86 -2.90
CA ASN A 187 -20.63 -7.22 -3.89
C ASN A 187 -19.83 -7.04 -5.19
N LEU A 188 -20.00 -7.98 -6.13
CA LEU A 188 -19.33 -7.95 -7.44
C LEU A 188 -19.78 -6.73 -8.26
N ASP A 189 -21.07 -6.41 -8.25
CA ASP A 189 -21.65 -5.33 -9.05
C ASP A 189 -21.04 -3.99 -8.64
N SER A 190 -20.97 -3.69 -7.34
CA SER A 190 -20.33 -2.47 -6.86
C SER A 190 -18.81 -2.41 -7.13
N VAL A 191 -18.13 -3.56 -7.14
CA VAL A 191 -16.70 -3.59 -7.56
C VAL A 191 -16.57 -3.28 -9.05
N SER A 192 -17.47 -3.79 -9.88
CA SER A 192 -17.51 -3.50 -11.32
C SER A 192 -17.85 -2.02 -11.58
N GLU A 193 -18.84 -1.46 -10.88
CA GLU A 193 -19.21 -0.04 -10.98
C GLU A 193 -18.04 0.88 -10.62
N LEU A 194 -17.32 0.58 -9.53
CA LEU A 194 -16.14 1.35 -9.14
C LEU A 194 -14.99 1.18 -10.14
N PHE A 195 -14.85 -0.01 -10.75
CA PHE A 195 -13.89 -0.23 -11.82
C PHE A 195 -14.23 0.60 -13.07
N ASP A 196 -15.50 0.68 -13.44
CA ASP A 196 -15.97 1.52 -14.54
C ASP A 196 -15.78 3.01 -14.24
N LYS A 197 -16.03 3.46 -13.01
CA LYS A 197 -15.74 4.84 -12.58
C LYS A 197 -14.24 5.14 -12.72
N MET A 198 -13.37 4.28 -12.17
CA MET A 198 -11.91 4.42 -12.25
C MET A 198 -11.39 4.52 -13.69
N THR A 199 -11.93 3.71 -14.61
CA THR A 199 -11.50 3.72 -16.02
C THR A 199 -12.00 4.94 -16.78
N LYS A 200 -13.24 5.42 -16.51
CA LYS A 200 -13.78 6.67 -17.07
C LYS A 200 -12.97 7.89 -16.65
N GLU A 201 -12.48 7.91 -15.42
CA GLU A 201 -11.60 8.95 -14.90
C GLU A 201 -10.15 8.83 -15.43
N ASN A 202 -9.87 7.85 -16.30
CA ASN A 202 -8.53 7.56 -16.83
C ASN A 202 -7.50 7.23 -15.73
N PHE A 203 -7.95 6.77 -14.57
CA PHE A 203 -7.07 6.46 -13.45
C PHE A 203 -6.42 5.08 -13.64
N VAL A 204 -5.09 5.03 -13.55
CA VAL A 204 -4.32 3.79 -13.71
C VAL A 204 -3.84 3.28 -12.36
N PRO A 205 -4.42 2.17 -11.84
CA PRO A 205 -4.08 1.66 -10.52
C PRO A 205 -2.67 1.08 -10.46
N LYS A 206 -2.03 1.22 -9.30
CA LYS A 206 -0.76 0.55 -8.98
C LYS A 206 -0.93 -0.97 -8.92
N THR A 207 0.19 -1.68 -9.08
CA THR A 207 0.33 -3.14 -9.06
C THR A 207 -0.50 -3.83 -7.99
N ARG A 208 -0.49 -3.31 -6.76
CA ARG A 208 -1.20 -3.89 -5.62
C ARG A 208 -2.71 -3.97 -5.86
N THR A 209 -3.30 -2.91 -6.43
CA THR A 209 -4.73 -2.85 -6.74
C THR A 209 -5.06 -3.67 -7.98
N VAL A 210 -4.19 -3.67 -9.00
CA VAL A 210 -4.33 -4.54 -10.19
C VAL A 210 -4.40 -6.01 -9.80
N VAL A 211 -3.44 -6.50 -9.00
CA VAL A 211 -3.43 -7.90 -8.55
C VAL A 211 -4.66 -8.23 -7.70
N MET A 212 -5.10 -7.30 -6.86
CA MET A 212 -6.29 -7.46 -6.03
C MET A 212 -7.56 -7.63 -6.89
N LEU A 213 -7.76 -6.75 -7.89
CA LEU A 213 -8.87 -6.83 -8.83
C LEU A 213 -8.81 -8.11 -9.66
N MET A 214 -7.63 -8.43 -10.22
CA MET A 214 -7.45 -9.64 -11.02
C MET A 214 -7.80 -10.89 -10.23
N LYS A 215 -7.29 -11.01 -9.00
CA LYS A 215 -7.62 -12.12 -8.10
C LYS A 215 -9.11 -12.19 -7.80
N PHE A 216 -9.74 -11.04 -7.55
CA PHE A 216 -11.17 -10.98 -7.23
C PHE A 216 -12.03 -11.40 -8.42
N PHE A 217 -11.80 -10.86 -9.62
CA PHE A 217 -12.55 -11.22 -10.82
C PHE A 217 -12.39 -12.70 -11.17
N CYS A 218 -11.16 -13.23 -11.12
CA CYS A 218 -10.91 -14.64 -11.37
C CYS A 218 -11.58 -15.56 -10.33
N ALA A 219 -11.55 -15.18 -9.05
CA ALA A 219 -12.17 -15.97 -7.98
C ALA A 219 -13.71 -15.94 -8.00
N ASN A 220 -14.32 -14.93 -8.63
CA ASN A 220 -15.77 -14.81 -8.80
C ASN A 220 -16.24 -15.27 -10.19
N TYR A 221 -15.44 -16.06 -10.91
CA TYR A 221 -15.78 -16.61 -12.23
C TYR A 221 -16.13 -15.53 -13.28
N GLN A 222 -15.47 -14.36 -13.19
CA GLN A 222 -15.60 -13.24 -14.13
C GLN A 222 -14.28 -12.99 -14.89
N PRO A 223 -13.78 -13.94 -15.69
CA PRO A 223 -12.54 -13.75 -16.45
C PRO A 223 -12.62 -12.61 -17.46
N ASP A 224 -13.82 -12.24 -17.92
CA ASP A 224 -14.03 -11.12 -18.84
C ASP A 224 -13.69 -9.76 -18.21
N LEU A 225 -14.06 -9.54 -16.94
CA LEU A 225 -13.64 -8.34 -16.20
C LEU A 225 -12.11 -8.32 -16.01
N GLY A 226 -11.50 -9.49 -15.81
CA GLY A 226 -10.05 -9.65 -15.80
C GLY A 226 -9.39 -9.28 -17.13
N LEU A 227 -9.98 -9.69 -18.25
CA LEU A 227 -9.56 -9.31 -19.60
C LEU A 227 -9.74 -7.81 -19.87
N ASN A 228 -10.85 -7.22 -19.43
CA ASN A 228 -11.09 -5.78 -19.57
C ASN A 228 -10.03 -4.98 -18.80
N LEU A 229 -9.71 -5.38 -17.56
CA LEU A 229 -8.62 -4.78 -16.79
C LEU A 229 -7.26 -4.98 -17.48
N TRP A 230 -7.02 -6.17 -18.06
CA TRP A 230 -5.81 -6.43 -18.82
C TRP A 230 -5.66 -5.51 -20.02
N GLY A 231 -6.70 -5.41 -20.86
CA GLY A 231 -6.77 -4.53 -22.03
C GLY A 231 -6.60 -3.06 -21.67
N TYR A 232 -7.35 -2.58 -20.67
CA TYR A 232 -7.25 -1.21 -20.18
C TYR A 232 -5.82 -0.82 -19.81
N LEU A 233 -5.12 -1.67 -19.07
CA LEU A 233 -3.74 -1.42 -18.67
C LEU A 233 -2.77 -1.42 -19.87
N LEU A 234 -3.02 -2.25 -20.88
CA LEU A 234 -2.23 -2.25 -22.12
C LEU A 234 -2.43 -0.98 -22.94
N GLU A 235 -3.68 -0.52 -23.09
CA GLU A 235 -4.02 0.74 -23.75
C GLU A 235 -3.32 1.94 -23.10
N ARG A 236 -3.15 1.90 -21.78
CA ARG A 236 -2.43 2.92 -21.00
C ARG A 236 -0.91 2.75 -20.99
N GLY A 237 -0.37 1.86 -21.83
CA GLY A 237 1.07 1.62 -21.96
C GLY A 237 1.70 0.97 -20.72
N ARG A 238 0.92 0.33 -19.84
CA ARG A 238 1.46 -0.35 -18.67
C ARG A 238 1.85 -1.78 -19.02
N CYS A 239 3.09 -2.12 -18.72
CA CYS A 239 3.57 -3.49 -18.85
C CYS A 239 3.08 -4.32 -17.67
N GLN A 240 2.28 -5.35 -17.96
CA GLN A 240 1.61 -6.18 -16.97
C GLN A 240 2.58 -6.89 -16.01
N HIS A 241 2.08 -7.24 -14.83
CA HIS A 241 2.86 -7.99 -13.84
C HIS A 241 2.68 -9.49 -14.06
N GLY A 242 3.77 -10.27 -13.93
CA GLY A 242 3.73 -11.72 -14.13
C GLY A 242 2.67 -12.39 -13.27
N HIS A 243 2.54 -11.99 -12.00
CA HIS A 243 1.51 -12.52 -11.12
C HIS A 243 0.07 -12.20 -11.56
N ALA A 244 -0.18 -11.04 -12.20
CA ALA A 244 -1.50 -10.73 -12.74
C ALA A 244 -1.82 -11.61 -13.96
N LEU A 245 -0.81 -11.86 -14.82
CA LEU A 245 -0.93 -12.84 -15.91
C LEU A 245 -1.18 -14.25 -15.38
N ASP A 246 -0.48 -14.68 -14.32
CA ASP A 246 -0.65 -16.01 -13.74
C ASP A 246 -2.09 -16.24 -13.28
N LEU A 247 -2.67 -15.26 -12.57
CA LEU A 247 -4.06 -15.30 -12.13
C LEU A 247 -5.03 -15.35 -13.32
N LEU A 248 -4.85 -14.45 -14.29
CA LEU A 248 -5.73 -14.30 -15.44
C LEU A 248 -5.68 -15.54 -16.35
N ALA A 249 -4.48 -15.98 -16.75
CA ALA A 249 -4.29 -17.14 -17.61
C ALA A 249 -4.82 -18.42 -16.95
N THR A 250 -4.64 -18.56 -15.64
CA THR A 250 -5.22 -19.69 -14.88
C THR A 250 -6.74 -19.67 -14.96
N SER A 251 -7.35 -18.50 -14.73
CA SER A 251 -8.81 -18.34 -14.80
C SER A 251 -9.34 -18.56 -16.22
N LEU A 252 -8.67 -18.04 -17.25
CA LEU A 252 -9.11 -18.18 -18.63
C LEU A 252 -9.06 -19.63 -19.09
N CYS A 253 -7.96 -20.34 -18.85
CA CYS A 253 -7.81 -21.75 -19.18
C CYS A 253 -8.87 -22.63 -18.50
N SER A 254 -9.16 -22.39 -17.21
CA SER A 254 -10.17 -23.17 -16.48
C SER A 254 -11.60 -22.95 -16.98
N HIS A 255 -11.86 -21.84 -17.69
CA HIS A 255 -13.14 -21.51 -18.31
C HIS A 255 -13.17 -21.79 -19.83
N GLY A 256 -12.18 -22.49 -20.37
CA GLY A 256 -12.10 -22.82 -21.80
C GLY A 256 -11.67 -21.66 -22.71
N LYS A 257 -11.33 -20.50 -22.15
CA LYS A 257 -10.84 -19.30 -22.86
C LYS A 257 -9.33 -19.37 -23.13
N VAL A 258 -8.89 -20.50 -23.68
CA VAL A 258 -7.46 -20.80 -23.90
C VAL A 258 -6.84 -19.83 -24.92
N GLN A 259 -7.63 -19.37 -25.90
CA GLN A 259 -7.18 -18.43 -26.91
C GLN A 259 -6.78 -17.08 -26.30
N GLU A 260 -7.59 -16.57 -25.39
CA GLU A 260 -7.37 -15.31 -24.69
C GLU A 260 -6.18 -15.44 -23.73
N ALA A 261 -6.03 -16.60 -23.06
CA ALA A 261 -4.87 -16.88 -22.22
C ALA A 261 -3.56 -16.93 -23.01
N PHE A 262 -3.59 -17.52 -24.21
CA PHE A 262 -2.49 -17.51 -25.16
C PHE A 262 -2.13 -16.07 -25.57
N GLU A 263 -3.13 -15.28 -25.95
CA GLU A 263 -2.92 -13.91 -26.42
C GLU A 263 -2.35 -13.01 -25.31
N CYS A 264 -2.84 -13.11 -24.07
CA CYS A 264 -2.27 -12.40 -22.92
C CYS A 264 -0.79 -12.79 -22.70
N SER A 265 -0.45 -14.07 -22.84
CA SER A 265 0.92 -14.57 -22.67
C SER A 265 1.85 -14.10 -23.79
N LYS A 266 1.36 -14.08 -25.03
CA LYS A 266 2.06 -13.54 -26.18
C LYS A 266 2.35 -12.05 -26.00
N GLN A 267 1.35 -11.26 -25.60
CA GLN A 267 1.48 -9.82 -25.35
C GLN A 267 2.51 -9.49 -24.26
N MET A 268 2.68 -10.37 -23.28
CA MET A 268 3.71 -10.25 -22.23
C MET A 268 5.12 -10.47 -22.81
N LEU A 269 5.29 -11.48 -23.64
CA LEU A 269 6.56 -11.80 -24.31
C LEU A 269 6.99 -10.73 -25.32
N GLU A 270 6.05 -10.19 -26.10
CA GLU A 270 6.30 -9.08 -27.04
C GLU A 270 6.84 -7.82 -26.34
N ARG A 271 6.52 -7.66 -25.06
CA ARG A 271 6.98 -6.55 -24.21
C ARG A 271 8.28 -6.88 -23.45
N GLY A 272 8.96 -7.97 -23.81
CA GLY A 272 10.23 -8.38 -23.23
C GLY A 272 10.12 -8.91 -21.80
N ARG A 273 8.95 -9.41 -21.39
CA ARG A 273 8.73 -9.99 -20.06
C ARG A 273 8.56 -11.50 -20.15
N HIS A 274 9.21 -12.21 -19.24
CA HIS A 274 9.07 -13.66 -19.16
C HIS A 274 7.69 -14.06 -18.62
N VAL A 275 7.17 -15.15 -19.17
CA VAL A 275 5.98 -15.86 -18.67
C VAL A 275 6.44 -16.87 -17.59
N SER A 276 5.62 -17.10 -16.57
CA SER A 276 5.93 -18.10 -15.54
C SER A 276 5.89 -19.51 -16.11
N GLU A 277 6.68 -20.42 -15.51
CA GLU A 277 6.68 -21.83 -15.88
C GLU A 277 5.29 -22.47 -15.69
N ALA A 278 4.57 -22.05 -14.65
CA ALA A 278 3.23 -22.52 -14.35
C ALA A 278 2.22 -22.18 -15.46
N VAL A 279 2.22 -20.92 -15.95
CA VAL A 279 1.34 -20.51 -17.04
C VAL A 279 1.70 -21.22 -18.34
N PHE A 280 2.99 -21.33 -18.65
CA PHE A 280 3.43 -22.00 -19.87
C PHE A 280 3.01 -23.48 -19.89
N ARG A 281 3.24 -24.23 -18.81
CA ARG A 281 2.80 -25.63 -18.71
C ARG A 281 1.28 -25.79 -18.79
N MET A 282 0.55 -24.85 -18.23
CA MET A 282 -0.91 -24.85 -18.33
C MET A 282 -1.35 -24.66 -19.78
N LEU A 283 -0.84 -23.64 -20.46
CA LEU A 283 -1.12 -23.40 -21.87
C LEU A 283 -0.70 -24.57 -22.75
N GLU A 284 0.48 -25.15 -22.52
CA GLU A 284 0.96 -26.35 -23.20
C GLU A 284 -0.06 -27.48 -23.12
N ARG A 285 -0.52 -27.82 -21.91
CA ARG A 285 -1.53 -28.86 -21.71
C ARG A 285 -2.82 -28.57 -22.46
N PHE A 286 -3.39 -27.37 -22.32
CA PHE A 286 -4.67 -27.04 -22.92
C PHE A 286 -4.60 -26.89 -24.45
N LEU A 287 -3.52 -26.33 -24.99
CA LEU A 287 -3.31 -26.20 -26.43
C LEU A 287 -3.09 -27.57 -27.10
N LEU A 288 -2.34 -28.48 -26.46
CA LEU A 288 -2.19 -29.86 -26.96
C LEU A 288 -3.53 -30.61 -26.96
N GLN A 289 -4.34 -30.45 -25.92
CA GLN A 289 -5.69 -31.03 -25.88
C GLN A 289 -6.61 -30.48 -26.97
N ALA A 290 -6.44 -29.22 -27.34
CA ALA A 290 -7.19 -28.58 -28.43
C ALA A 290 -6.63 -28.85 -29.84
N GLY A 291 -5.45 -29.48 -29.95
CA GLY A 291 -4.74 -29.67 -31.22
C GLY A 291 -4.04 -28.42 -31.78
N ASP A 292 -3.99 -27.33 -31.00
CA ASP A 292 -3.44 -26.02 -31.39
C ASP A 292 -1.89 -25.98 -31.28
N THR A 293 -1.21 -26.88 -31.98
CA THR A 293 0.26 -27.01 -31.90
C THR A 293 1.03 -25.78 -32.41
N GLU A 294 0.44 -25.01 -33.33
CA GLU A 294 1.05 -23.79 -33.89
C GLU A 294 1.20 -22.67 -32.85
N LYS A 295 0.18 -22.47 -32.01
CA LYS A 295 0.22 -21.48 -30.92
C LYS A 295 1.28 -21.86 -29.89
N LEU A 296 1.36 -23.14 -29.54
CA LEU A 296 2.36 -23.64 -28.62
C LEU A 296 3.79 -23.43 -29.16
N ARG A 297 4.04 -23.74 -30.45
CA ARG A 297 5.32 -23.45 -31.12
C ARG A 297 5.66 -21.96 -31.11
N THR A 298 4.66 -21.10 -31.31
CA THR A 298 4.85 -19.65 -31.28
C THR A 298 5.33 -19.17 -29.91
N LEU A 299 4.68 -19.59 -28.82
CA LEU A 299 5.12 -19.25 -27.46
C LEU A 299 6.53 -19.77 -27.17
N ASP A 300 6.83 -21.02 -27.55
CA ASP A 300 8.16 -21.62 -27.36
C ASP A 300 9.27 -20.81 -28.06
N VAL A 301 9.04 -20.44 -29.33
CA VAL A 301 9.99 -19.62 -30.10
C VAL A 301 10.20 -18.25 -29.45
N MET A 302 9.12 -17.60 -29.01
CA MET A 302 9.20 -16.29 -28.35
C MET A 302 9.95 -16.36 -27.01
N ILE A 303 9.67 -17.40 -26.21
CA ILE A 303 10.35 -17.65 -24.94
C ILE A 303 11.86 -17.87 -25.16
N LYS A 304 12.24 -18.75 -26.10
CA LYS A 304 13.65 -19.03 -26.43
C LYS A 304 14.38 -17.79 -26.98
N ARG A 305 13.71 -17.01 -27.84
CA ARG A 305 14.26 -15.74 -28.34
C ARG A 305 14.51 -14.75 -27.21
N LEU A 306 13.57 -14.61 -26.28
CA LEU A 306 13.72 -13.69 -25.15
C LEU A 306 14.86 -14.14 -24.22
N GLN A 307 15.02 -15.44 -23.96
CA GLN A 307 16.12 -15.98 -23.14
C GLN A 307 17.51 -15.62 -23.66
N ASN A 308 17.68 -15.61 -24.98
CA ASN A 308 18.96 -15.26 -25.61
C ASN A 308 19.35 -13.79 -25.35
N ILE A 309 18.38 -12.93 -25.09
CA ILE A 309 18.58 -11.49 -24.84
C ILE A 309 18.60 -11.21 -23.33
N LEU A 310 17.67 -11.83 -22.60
CA LEU A 310 17.46 -11.64 -21.16
C LEU A 310 17.33 -13.02 -20.50
N PRO A 311 18.33 -13.47 -19.72
CA PRO A 311 18.26 -14.75 -19.05
C PRO A 311 17.10 -14.80 -18.04
N PRO A 312 16.30 -15.90 -18.01
CA PRO A 312 15.17 -16.01 -17.11
C PRO A 312 15.66 -16.21 -15.67
N SER A 313 14.99 -15.55 -14.71
CA SER A 313 15.16 -15.90 -13.28
C SER A 313 14.37 -17.16 -12.91
N ARG A 314 14.68 -17.76 -11.75
CA ARG A 314 13.99 -18.94 -11.22
C ARG A 314 12.47 -18.76 -11.22
N GLY A 315 11.74 -19.75 -11.77
CA GLY A 315 10.28 -19.77 -11.86
C GLY A 315 9.69 -19.29 -13.20
N HIS A 316 10.52 -18.79 -14.12
CA HIS A 316 10.10 -18.46 -15.48
C HIS A 316 10.22 -19.65 -16.43
N ALA A 317 9.36 -19.69 -17.44
CA ALA A 317 9.35 -20.74 -18.44
C ALA A 317 10.64 -20.76 -19.27
N THR A 318 11.21 -21.94 -19.46
CA THR A 318 12.37 -22.16 -20.33
C THR A 318 12.01 -22.62 -21.75
N GLY A 319 10.72 -22.74 -22.05
CA GLY A 319 10.20 -23.34 -23.29
C GLY A 319 10.01 -24.85 -23.15
N ILE A 320 9.74 -25.51 -24.28
CA ILE A 320 9.53 -26.95 -24.35
C ILE A 320 10.88 -27.65 -24.18
N LEU A 321 11.02 -28.45 -23.11
CA LEU A 321 12.26 -29.15 -22.74
C LEU A 321 12.46 -30.49 -23.47
N TYR A 322 11.38 -31.09 -23.98
CA TYR A 322 11.42 -32.35 -24.75
C TYR A 322 10.45 -32.24 -25.92
N PRO A 323 10.78 -32.74 -27.12
CA PRO A 323 9.80 -32.84 -28.19
C PRO A 323 8.68 -33.78 -27.71
N THR A 324 7.59 -33.23 -27.20
CA THR A 324 6.32 -33.94 -27.09
C THR A 324 6.04 -34.47 -28.48
N LYS A 325 5.93 -35.80 -28.63
CA LYS A 325 5.63 -36.45 -29.91
C LYS A 325 4.44 -35.72 -30.54
N MET A 326 4.75 -34.92 -31.56
CA MET A 326 3.79 -34.30 -32.45
C MET A 326 3.61 -35.32 -33.56
N ASP A 327 2.78 -36.32 -33.29
CA ASP A 327 2.30 -37.25 -34.32
C ASP A 327 1.07 -36.64 -35.01
#